data_AF-A0A8H3TXL6-F1
#
_entry.id   AF-A0A8H3TXL6-F1
#
_cell.length_a   1.000
_cell.length_b   1.000
_cell.length_c   1.000
_cell.angle_alpha   90.00
_cell.angle_beta   90.00
_cell.angle_gamma   90.00
#
_symmetry.space_group_name_H-M   'P 1'
#
loop_
_entity.id
_entity.type
_entity.pdbx_description
1 polymer ?
#
loop_
_entity_poly.entity_id
_entity_poly.type
_entity_poly.pdbx_seq_one_letter_code
_entity_poly.pdbx_strand_id
1 'polypeptide(L)'
;MATANRVDFPAQPVETPAPPTIDNLQTLTERWSVHIPRRLLILPPTAVVLGALIGMSRGGSRARLRFLAENAHRQPTTIQGWYFYTKTRNYRILFGSLREGSKTGLTLGAATALYVLSEEGVRSVRNRLGFARGISFGSKADEEGTEVRSTGVFPTTTDGGIGFEWLDGGIAGSILGAVISGFNQFPTPLFLRTVLLGTTFGALEGCLRIAQDKIGHLKEDAERQRKEEESRAALIAEADASKDQ
;
A
#
# COMPACT_ATOMS: atom_id res chain seq x y z
N MET A 1 -44.17 50.14 57.40
CA MET A 1 -42.97 49.29 57.23
C MET A 1 -43.38 48.02 56.50
N ALA A 2 -43.10 47.94 55.20
CA ALA A 2 -43.00 46.71 54.41
C ALA A 2 -42.45 47.13 53.03
N THR A 3 -41.13 47.09 52.88
CA THR A 3 -40.41 47.42 51.65
C THR A 3 -40.55 46.25 50.68
N ALA A 4 -41.33 46.41 49.60
CA ALA A 4 -41.41 45.42 48.54
C ALA A 4 -40.12 45.45 47.71
N ASN A 5 -39.29 44.41 47.85
CA ASN A 5 -38.05 44.26 47.13
C ASN A 5 -38.37 43.81 45.69
N ARG A 6 -38.32 44.74 44.73
CA ARG A 6 -38.52 44.46 43.30
C ARG A 6 -37.20 43.96 42.73
N VAL A 7 -37.16 42.68 42.34
CA VAL A 7 -36.01 42.11 41.61
C VAL A 7 -36.16 42.51 40.14
N ASP A 8 -35.45 43.55 39.73
CA ASP A 8 -35.33 43.90 38.31
C ASP A 8 -34.34 42.94 37.65
N PHE A 9 -34.84 42.06 36.79
CA PHE A 9 -33.99 41.24 35.91
C PHE A 9 -33.41 42.13 34.81
N PRO A 10 -32.08 42.16 34.59
CA PRO A 10 -31.52 42.88 33.46
C PRO A 10 -31.99 42.19 32.17
N ALA A 11 -32.62 42.96 31.28
CA ALA A 11 -32.92 42.51 29.92
C ALA A 11 -31.60 42.17 29.23
N GLN A 12 -31.32 40.87 29.08
CA GLN A 12 -30.21 40.43 28.24
C GLN A 12 -30.57 40.79 26.78
N PRO A 13 -29.66 41.40 26.00
CA PRO A 13 -29.91 41.64 24.60
C PRO A 13 -30.14 40.29 23.92
N VAL A 14 -31.26 40.14 23.20
CA VAL A 14 -31.43 39.00 22.29
C VAL A 14 -30.47 39.24 21.13
N GLU A 15 -29.27 38.67 21.23
CA GLU A 15 -28.35 38.56 20.10
C GLU A 15 -29.07 37.78 19.01
N THR A 16 -29.53 38.49 17.99
CA THR A 16 -29.99 37.85 16.75
C THR A 16 -28.73 37.29 16.11
N PRO A 17 -28.58 35.97 15.88
CA PRO A 17 -27.35 35.43 15.33
C PRO A 17 -27.14 36.06 13.95
N ALA A 18 -26.00 36.75 13.79
CA ALA A 18 -25.62 37.37 12.54
C ALA A 18 -25.65 36.35 11.40
N PRO A 19 -26.03 36.75 10.17
CA PRO A 19 -25.98 35.85 9.02
C PRO A 19 -24.55 35.31 8.88
N PRO A 20 -24.37 34.00 8.61
CA PRO A 20 -23.05 33.39 8.60
C PRO A 20 -22.17 34.06 7.54
N THR A 21 -21.12 34.74 7.98
CA THR A 21 -20.05 35.29 7.14
C THR A 21 -19.37 34.15 6.37
N ILE A 22 -19.07 34.35 5.08
CA ILE A 22 -18.48 33.33 4.17
C ILE A 22 -17.20 32.70 4.75
N ASP A 23 -16.46 33.44 5.58
CA ASP A 23 -15.25 32.97 6.27
C ASP A 23 -15.50 31.75 7.16
N ASN A 24 -16.71 31.61 7.75
CA ASN A 24 -17.09 30.46 8.57
C ASN A 24 -17.43 29.20 7.74
N LEU A 25 -17.64 29.31 6.43
CA LEU A 25 -17.81 28.13 5.56
C LEU A 25 -16.46 27.47 5.27
N GLN A 26 -15.36 28.23 5.32
CA GLN A 26 -14.02 27.72 5.10
C GLN A 26 -13.54 26.85 6.26
N THR A 27 -13.90 27.19 7.51
CA THR A 27 -13.57 26.37 8.70
C THR A 27 -14.38 25.08 8.77
N LEU A 28 -15.62 25.07 8.24
CA LEU A 28 -16.41 23.84 8.08
C LEU A 28 -15.91 22.94 6.93
N THR A 29 -15.08 23.50 6.05
CA THR A 29 -14.44 22.80 4.94
C THR A 29 -12.95 22.62 5.23
N GLU A 30 -12.59 22.14 6.42
CA GLU A 30 -11.29 21.49 6.60
C GLU A 30 -11.23 20.30 5.65
N ARG A 31 -10.65 20.53 4.47
CA ARG A 31 -10.43 19.53 3.44
C ARG A 31 -9.40 18.54 3.97
N TRP A 32 -9.90 17.49 4.60
CA TRP A 32 -9.16 16.28 4.96
C TRP A 32 -8.36 15.80 3.73
N SER A 33 -7.07 16.11 3.70
CA SER A 33 -6.16 15.67 2.65
C SER A 33 -5.53 14.35 3.09
N VAL A 34 -6.07 13.23 2.60
CA VAL A 34 -5.47 11.91 2.83
C VAL A 34 -4.30 11.75 1.90
N HIS A 35 -3.11 11.63 2.46
CA HIS A 35 -1.99 11.13 1.69
C HIS A 35 -2.16 9.62 1.51
N ILE A 36 -2.71 9.22 0.36
CA ILE A 36 -2.85 7.80 0.02
C ILE A 36 -1.55 7.37 -0.65
N PRO A 37 -0.80 6.42 -0.06
CA PRO A 37 0.46 5.99 -0.65
C PRO A 37 0.21 5.31 -2.00
N ARG A 38 1.02 5.63 -3.01
CA ARG A 38 0.92 5.09 -4.37
C ARG A 38 0.89 3.55 -4.40
N ARG A 39 1.58 2.88 -3.47
CA ARG A 39 1.58 1.41 -3.33
C ARG A 39 0.19 0.84 -3.04
N LEU A 40 -0.62 1.53 -2.24
CA LEU A 40 -1.98 1.11 -1.92
C LEU A 40 -2.93 1.25 -3.13
N LEU A 41 -2.62 2.13 -4.07
CA LEU A 41 -3.41 2.30 -5.29
C LEU A 41 -3.09 1.25 -6.36
N ILE A 42 -1.85 0.75 -6.41
CA ILE A 42 -1.39 -0.14 -7.49
C ILE A 42 -1.42 -1.62 -7.08
N LEU A 43 -0.99 -1.96 -5.86
CA LEU A 43 -0.81 -3.36 -5.46
C LEU A 43 -2.14 -4.13 -5.29
N PRO A 44 -3.16 -3.61 -4.60
CA PRO A 44 -4.42 -4.33 -4.46
C PRO A 44 -5.15 -4.63 -5.78
N PRO A 45 -5.36 -3.68 -6.71
CA PRO A 45 -6.06 -4.00 -7.96
C PRO A 45 -5.27 -4.96 -8.84
N THR A 46 -3.93 -4.87 -8.87
CA THR A 46 -3.11 -5.84 -9.60
C THR A 46 -3.20 -7.24 -8.99
N ALA A 47 -3.21 -7.35 -7.66
CA ALA A 47 -3.44 -8.61 -6.96
C ALA A 47 -4.84 -9.19 -7.23
N VAL A 48 -5.88 -8.35 -7.33
CA VAL A 48 -7.23 -8.79 -7.72
C VAL A 48 -7.22 -9.40 -9.12
N VAL A 49 -6.58 -8.74 -10.08
CA VAL A 49 -6.49 -9.24 -11.46
C VAL A 49 -5.77 -10.58 -11.51
N LEU A 50 -4.60 -10.69 -10.86
CA LEU A 50 -3.84 -11.94 -10.82
C LEU A 50 -4.61 -13.07 -10.11
N GLY A 51 -5.22 -12.76 -8.97
CA GLY A 51 -6.05 -13.72 -8.23
C GLY A 51 -7.29 -14.15 -9.02
N ALA A 52 -7.89 -13.24 -9.79
CA ALA A 52 -9.02 -13.56 -10.65
C ALA A 52 -8.61 -14.50 -11.79
N LEU A 53 -7.47 -14.27 -12.45
CA LEU A 53 -6.95 -15.16 -13.50
C LEU A 53 -6.68 -16.57 -12.97
N ILE A 54 -6.04 -16.67 -11.80
CA ILE A 54 -5.77 -17.95 -11.14
C ILE A 54 -7.08 -18.64 -10.75
N GLY A 55 -8.03 -17.91 -10.14
CA GLY A 55 -9.33 -18.45 -9.76
C GLY A 55 -10.18 -18.89 -10.95
N MET A 56 -10.16 -18.12 -12.05
CA MET A 56 -10.88 -18.44 -13.29
C MET A 56 -10.38 -19.72 -13.93
N SER A 57 -9.06 -19.89 -14.06
CA SER A 57 -8.48 -21.11 -14.65
C SER A 57 -8.82 -22.37 -13.83
N ARG A 58 -8.73 -22.27 -12.50
CA ARG A 58 -9.01 -23.37 -11.58
C ARG A 58 -10.50 -23.69 -11.50
N GLY A 59 -11.35 -22.67 -11.44
CA GLY A 59 -12.81 -22.79 -11.43
C GLY A 59 -13.38 -23.33 -12.73
N GLY A 60 -12.88 -22.84 -13.87
CA GLY A 60 -13.27 -23.31 -15.20
C GLY A 60 -12.92 -24.77 -15.42
N SER A 61 -11.71 -25.19 -15.01
CA SER A 61 -11.28 -26.59 -15.09
C SER A 61 -12.16 -27.53 -14.26
N ARG A 62 -12.49 -27.14 -13.02
CA ARG A 62 -13.37 -27.93 -12.14
C ARG A 62 -14.80 -28.03 -12.70
N ALA A 63 -15.37 -26.91 -13.16
CA ALA A 63 -16.70 -26.89 -13.75
C ALA A 63 -16.76 -27.74 -15.02
N ARG A 64 -15.72 -27.70 -15.85
CA ARG A 64 -15.59 -28.54 -17.05
C ARG A 64 -15.59 -30.02 -16.70
N LEU A 65 -14.74 -30.43 -15.76
CA LEU A 65 -14.63 -31.84 -15.37
C LEU A 65 -15.93 -32.37 -14.74
N ARG A 66 -16.60 -31.56 -13.90
CA ARG A 66 -17.92 -31.92 -13.36
C ARG A 66 -18.96 -32.13 -14.45
N PHE A 67 -19.06 -31.18 -15.40
CA PHE A 67 -20.00 -31.30 -16.50
C PHE A 67 -19.71 -32.54 -17.39
N LEU A 68 -18.44 -32.84 -17.63
CA LEU A 68 -18.03 -34.04 -18.37
C LEU A 68 -18.38 -35.33 -17.62
N ALA A 69 -18.17 -35.36 -16.30
CA ALA A 69 -18.53 -36.51 -15.47
C ALA A 69 -20.05 -36.74 -15.47
N GLU A 70 -20.84 -35.68 -15.29
CA GLU A 70 -22.31 -35.74 -15.31
C GLU A 70 -22.85 -36.18 -16.67
N ASN A 71 -22.23 -35.75 -17.78
CA ASN A 71 -22.71 -36.01 -19.14
C ASN A 71 -21.93 -37.10 -19.88
N ALA A 72 -21.08 -37.87 -19.19
CA ALA A 72 -20.30 -38.93 -19.83
C ALA A 72 -21.19 -39.94 -20.59
N HIS A 73 -22.42 -40.14 -20.09
CA HIS A 73 -23.43 -41.03 -20.66
C HIS A 73 -24.35 -40.39 -21.73
N ARG A 74 -24.33 -39.05 -21.90
CA ARG A 74 -25.19 -38.31 -22.85
C ARG A 74 -24.35 -37.57 -23.89
N GLN A 75 -23.62 -38.33 -24.70
CA GLN A 75 -22.83 -37.75 -25.78
C GLN A 75 -23.75 -37.38 -26.96
N PRO A 76 -23.57 -36.18 -27.56
CA PRO A 76 -24.42 -35.75 -28.66
C PRO A 76 -24.17 -36.60 -29.91
N THR A 77 -25.21 -37.21 -30.45
CA THR A 77 -25.17 -37.99 -31.71
C THR A 77 -25.68 -37.18 -32.91
N THR A 78 -26.42 -36.10 -32.69
CA THR A 78 -26.96 -35.21 -33.72
C THR A 78 -26.28 -33.84 -33.71
N ILE A 79 -26.27 -33.15 -34.86
CA ILE A 79 -25.66 -31.81 -35.01
C ILE A 79 -26.33 -30.79 -34.09
N GLN A 80 -27.66 -30.81 -34.00
CA GLN A 80 -28.42 -29.93 -33.11
C GLN A 80 -28.12 -30.22 -31.63
N GLY A 81 -27.97 -31.50 -31.27
CA GLY A 81 -27.56 -31.91 -29.92
C GLY A 81 -26.17 -31.40 -29.54
N TRP A 82 -25.22 -31.40 -30.49
CA TRP A 82 -23.88 -30.89 -30.28
C TRP A 82 -23.86 -29.39 -29.93
N TYR A 83 -24.71 -28.59 -30.59
CA TYR A 83 -24.83 -27.16 -30.31
C TYR A 83 -25.38 -26.90 -28.90
N PHE A 84 -26.48 -27.55 -28.52
CA PHE A 84 -27.06 -27.38 -27.18
C PHE A 84 -26.13 -27.88 -26.07
N TYR A 85 -25.40 -28.96 -26.33
CA TYR A 85 -24.37 -29.48 -25.43
C TYR A 85 -23.25 -28.45 -25.22
N THR A 86 -22.70 -27.90 -26.30
CA THR A 86 -21.58 -26.93 -26.24
C THR A 86 -22.00 -25.62 -25.59
N LYS A 87 -23.20 -25.13 -25.92
CA LYS A 87 -23.80 -23.94 -25.30
C LYS A 87 -23.90 -24.12 -23.77
N THR A 88 -24.52 -25.21 -23.33
CA THR A 88 -24.69 -25.51 -21.90
C THR A 88 -23.35 -25.68 -21.19
N ARG A 89 -22.41 -26.40 -21.81
CA ARG A 89 -21.04 -26.59 -21.31
C ARG A 89 -20.35 -25.26 -21.08
N ASN A 90 -20.39 -24.35 -22.06
CA ASN A 90 -19.72 -23.07 -21.99
C ASN A 90 -20.33 -22.16 -20.91
N TYR A 91 -21.66 -22.16 -20.73
CA TYR A 91 -22.30 -21.41 -19.64
C TYR A 91 -21.88 -21.91 -18.25
N ARG A 92 -21.84 -23.24 -18.04
CA ARG A 92 -21.43 -23.84 -16.77
C ARG A 92 -19.97 -23.52 -16.45
N ILE A 93 -19.10 -23.61 -17.46
CA ILE A 93 -17.67 -23.26 -17.32
C ILE A 93 -17.51 -21.77 -17.03
N LEU A 94 -18.17 -20.88 -17.77
CA LEU A 94 -18.09 -19.43 -17.59
C LEU A 94 -18.57 -18.99 -16.21
N PHE A 95 -19.70 -19.54 -15.76
CA PHE A 95 -20.21 -19.24 -14.41
C PHE A 95 -19.27 -19.76 -13.32
N GLY A 96 -18.73 -20.97 -13.49
CA GLY A 96 -17.75 -21.55 -12.58
C GLY A 96 -16.44 -20.76 -12.51
N SER A 97 -15.94 -20.29 -13.65
CA SER A 97 -14.73 -19.46 -13.72
C SER A 97 -14.97 -18.09 -13.11
N LEU A 98 -16.11 -17.44 -13.37
CA LEU A 98 -16.43 -16.12 -12.82
C LEU A 98 -16.59 -16.18 -11.29
N ARG A 99 -17.30 -17.20 -10.77
CA ARG A 99 -17.53 -17.35 -9.32
C ARG A 99 -16.25 -17.61 -8.54
N GLU A 100 -15.43 -18.55 -9.00
CA GLU A 100 -14.15 -18.85 -8.33
C GLU A 100 -13.12 -17.73 -8.56
N GLY A 101 -13.12 -17.11 -9.74
CA GLY A 101 -12.29 -15.95 -10.08
C GLY A 101 -12.57 -14.75 -9.18
N SER A 102 -13.84 -14.35 -9.05
CA SER A 102 -14.21 -13.20 -8.19
C SER A 102 -13.88 -13.46 -6.73
N LYS A 103 -14.19 -14.67 -6.20
CA LYS A 103 -13.85 -15.05 -4.83
C LYS A 103 -12.34 -14.98 -4.59
N THR A 104 -11.55 -15.64 -5.45
CA THR A 104 -10.10 -15.70 -5.29
C THR A 104 -9.45 -14.32 -5.46
N GLY A 105 -9.88 -13.56 -6.46
CA GLY A 105 -9.38 -12.21 -6.73
C GLY A 105 -9.66 -11.26 -5.57
N LEU A 106 -10.89 -11.24 -5.03
CA LEU A 106 -11.24 -10.39 -3.90
C LEU A 106 -10.50 -10.79 -2.62
N THR A 107 -10.35 -12.09 -2.34
CA THR A 107 -9.56 -12.56 -1.19
C THR A 107 -8.10 -12.11 -1.30
N LEU A 108 -7.49 -12.27 -2.48
CA LEU A 108 -6.10 -11.84 -2.70
C LEU A 108 -5.95 -10.33 -2.61
N GLY A 109 -6.85 -9.57 -3.23
CA GLY A 109 -6.87 -8.11 -3.17
C GLY A 109 -7.03 -7.58 -1.75
N ALA A 110 -7.94 -8.16 -0.96
CA ALA A 110 -8.13 -7.80 0.44
C ALA A 110 -6.90 -8.14 1.28
N ALA A 111 -6.28 -9.30 1.08
CA ALA A 111 -5.05 -9.69 1.77
C ALA A 111 -3.89 -8.74 1.44
N THR A 112 -3.71 -8.37 0.17
CA THR A 112 -2.68 -7.41 -0.26
C THR A 112 -2.95 -6.01 0.29
N ALA A 113 -4.20 -5.54 0.27
CA ALA A 113 -4.57 -4.26 0.86
C ALA A 113 -4.26 -4.22 2.36
N LEU A 114 -4.63 -5.29 3.09
CA LEU A 114 -4.34 -5.42 4.51
C LEU A 114 -2.84 -5.43 4.81
N TYR A 115 -2.04 -6.12 3.99
CA TYR A 115 -0.58 -6.13 4.11
C TYR A 115 0.00 -4.73 3.97
N VAL A 116 -0.35 -4.01 2.88
CA VAL A 116 0.16 -2.67 2.61
C VAL A 116 -0.28 -1.67 3.68
N LEU A 117 -1.52 -1.77 4.16
CA LEU A 117 -2.02 -0.95 5.27
C LEU A 117 -1.27 -1.23 6.57
N SER A 118 -0.92 -2.50 6.82
CA SER A 118 -0.17 -2.90 8.00
C SER A 118 1.28 -2.41 7.93
N GLU A 119 1.94 -2.50 6.77
CA GLU A 119 3.27 -1.90 6.56
C GLU A 119 3.25 -0.39 6.81
N GLU A 120 2.29 0.33 6.21
CA GLU A 120 2.19 1.78 6.36
C GLU A 120 1.83 2.18 7.80
N GLY A 121 1.01 1.37 8.47
CA GLY A 121 0.67 1.54 9.87
C GLY A 121 1.90 1.38 10.77
N VAL A 122 2.66 0.30 10.60
CA VAL A 122 3.91 0.04 11.37
C VAL A 122 4.93 1.16 11.12
N ARG A 123 5.09 1.58 9.86
CA ARG A 123 5.97 2.69 9.48
C ARG A 123 5.52 4.00 10.12
N SER A 124 4.23 4.34 10.05
CA SER A 124 3.65 5.55 10.65
C SER A 124 3.82 5.58 12.16
N VAL A 125 3.59 4.45 12.84
CA VAL A 125 3.77 4.31 14.28
C VAL A 125 5.24 4.46 14.67
N ARG A 126 6.17 3.82 13.94
CA ARG A 126 7.62 4.00 14.16
C ARG A 126 8.04 5.47 14.02
N ASN A 127 7.54 6.14 12.99
CA ASN A 127 7.89 7.53 12.71
C ASN A 127 7.31 8.49 13.75
N ARG A 128 6.10 8.22 14.27
CA ARG A 128 5.46 8.99 15.34
C ARG A 128 6.11 8.79 16.71
N LEU A 129 6.55 7.58 17.03
CA LEU A 129 7.19 7.25 18.30
C LEU A 129 8.64 7.75 18.39
N GLY A 130 9.15 8.43 17.36
CA GLY A 130 10.52 8.96 17.38
C GLY A 130 11.59 7.87 17.45
N PHE A 131 11.26 6.61 17.16
CA PHE A 131 12.26 5.52 17.02
C PHE A 131 13.26 5.78 15.88
N ALA A 132 12.98 6.77 15.03
CA ALA A 132 13.91 7.33 14.03
C ALA A 132 14.99 8.28 14.64
N ARG A 133 14.88 8.69 15.91
CA ARG A 133 15.96 9.36 16.65
C ARG A 133 16.79 8.27 17.32
N GLY A 134 17.70 7.69 16.55
CA GLY A 134 18.28 6.39 16.78
C GLY A 134 18.94 6.13 18.14
N ILE A 135 18.98 4.84 18.49
CA ILE A 135 20.19 4.25 19.08
C ILE A 135 21.24 4.31 17.95
N SER A 136 21.93 5.45 17.83
CA SER A 136 23.06 5.59 16.91
C SER A 136 24.27 4.89 17.51
N PHE A 137 24.51 3.63 17.14
CA PHE A 137 25.83 3.02 17.34
C PHE A 137 26.78 3.57 16.27
N GLY A 138 27.46 4.67 16.62
CA GLY A 138 28.68 5.14 15.96
C GLY A 138 28.52 5.58 14.51
N SER A 139 28.11 6.83 14.30
CA SER A 139 28.66 7.62 13.20
C SER A 139 29.10 8.96 13.76
N LYS A 140 30.29 9.42 13.36
CA LYS A 140 31.00 10.52 13.97
C LYS A 140 30.18 11.81 13.88
N ALA A 141 30.28 12.61 14.93
CA ALA A 141 29.71 13.94 14.98
C ALA A 141 30.43 14.83 13.97
N ASP A 142 29.71 15.29 12.96
CA ASP A 142 30.14 16.40 12.13
C ASP A 142 29.60 17.68 12.77
N GLU A 143 30.51 18.44 13.36
CA GLU A 143 30.30 19.79 13.88
C GLU A 143 30.10 20.75 12.70
N GLU A 144 28.86 21.01 12.29
CA GLU A 144 28.54 22.32 11.71
C GLU A 144 27.04 22.62 11.84
N GLY A 145 26.75 23.61 12.68
CA GLY A 145 25.40 24.07 12.98
C GLY A 145 24.72 24.65 11.76
N THR A 146 23.91 23.83 11.10
CA THR A 146 22.89 24.31 10.16
C THR A 146 21.55 23.71 10.55
N GLU A 147 20.68 24.56 11.10
CA GLU A 147 19.30 24.21 11.43
C GLU A 147 18.53 24.00 10.13
N VAL A 148 18.62 22.79 9.55
CA VAL A 148 17.81 22.41 8.40
C VAL A 148 16.38 22.18 8.90
N ARG A 149 15.57 23.22 8.78
CA ARG A 149 14.10 23.12 8.86
C ARG A 149 13.60 22.26 7.70
N SER A 150 13.70 20.95 7.86
CA SER A 150 13.22 19.96 6.90
C SER A 150 11.70 19.85 7.01
N THR A 151 10.99 20.75 6.34
CA THR A 151 9.63 20.46 5.85
C THR A 151 9.77 19.48 4.68
N GLY A 152 10.11 18.23 5.01
CA GLY A 152 10.38 17.17 4.05
C GLY A 152 9.72 15.89 4.54
N VAL A 153 8.65 15.51 3.84
CA VAL A 153 8.08 14.17 3.90
C VAL A 153 9.20 13.16 3.58
N PHE A 154 9.49 12.29 4.54
CA PHE A 154 10.33 11.07 4.50
C PHE A 154 11.43 10.93 3.43
N PRO A 155 12.70 11.25 3.77
CA PRO A 155 13.83 10.42 3.35
C PRO A 155 13.91 9.22 4.31
N THR A 156 13.38 8.07 3.88
CA THR A 156 13.95 6.78 4.32
C THR A 156 15.28 6.64 3.58
N THR A 157 16.28 6.01 4.21
CA THR A 157 17.69 5.98 3.78
C THR A 157 18.50 7.18 4.28
N THR A 158 18.87 7.13 5.56
CA THR A 158 20.08 7.81 6.06
C THR A 158 21.13 6.73 6.27
N ASP A 159 22.08 6.68 5.33
CA ASP A 159 23.48 6.33 5.45
C ASP A 159 23.90 5.29 6.51
N GLY A 160 24.25 4.10 6.01
CA GLY A 160 25.27 3.24 6.64
C GLY A 160 24.87 2.40 7.86
N GLY A 161 23.66 2.53 8.39
CA GLY A 161 23.16 1.68 9.49
C GLY A 161 22.50 0.39 8.98
N ILE A 162 22.73 -0.74 9.66
CA ILE A 162 21.91 -1.96 9.50
C ILE A 162 20.50 -1.64 10.03
N GLY A 163 19.67 -0.99 9.21
CA GLY A 163 18.33 -0.58 9.61
C GLY A 163 17.42 -1.78 9.85
N PHE A 164 16.61 -1.74 10.91
CA PHE A 164 15.53 -2.69 11.20
C PHE A 164 14.37 -2.63 10.17
N GLU A 165 14.57 -2.15 8.95
CA GLU A 165 13.51 -1.97 7.95
C GLU A 165 12.93 -3.29 7.45
N TRP A 166 13.75 -4.35 7.42
CA TRP A 166 13.28 -5.72 7.17
C TRP A 166 12.37 -6.24 8.29
N LEU A 167 12.48 -5.69 9.51
CA LEU A 167 11.60 -6.02 10.63
C LEU A 167 10.18 -5.49 10.40
N ASP A 168 10.02 -4.34 9.73
CA ASP A 168 8.69 -3.79 9.40
C ASP A 168 7.89 -4.77 8.53
N GLY A 169 8.54 -5.30 7.49
CA GLY A 169 7.95 -6.30 6.60
C GLY A 169 7.63 -7.59 7.36
N GLY A 170 8.54 -8.02 8.24
CA GLY A 170 8.32 -9.17 9.12
C GLY A 170 7.11 -9.00 10.06
N ILE A 171 6.96 -7.83 10.70
CA ILE A 171 5.83 -7.49 11.58
C ILE A 171 4.54 -7.43 10.75
N ALA A 172 4.54 -6.75 9.60
CA ALA A 172 3.39 -6.68 8.72
C ALA A 172 2.95 -8.07 8.22
N GLY A 173 3.91 -8.93 7.89
CA GLY A 173 3.68 -10.34 7.51
C GLY A 173 3.10 -11.18 8.64
N SER A 174 3.54 -10.95 9.88
CA SER A 174 2.97 -11.60 11.07
C SER A 174 1.52 -11.17 11.34
N ILE A 175 1.21 -9.87 11.18
CA ILE A 175 -0.15 -9.32 11.32
C ILE A 175 -1.06 -9.95 10.26
N LEU A 176 -0.61 -9.95 9.01
CA LEU A 176 -1.35 -10.58 7.92
C LEU A 176 -1.60 -12.07 8.19
N GLY A 177 -0.57 -12.80 8.64
CA GLY A 177 -0.66 -14.21 9.00
C GLY A 177 -1.66 -14.47 10.14
N ALA A 178 -1.69 -13.60 11.15
CA ALA A 178 -2.64 -13.70 12.26
C ALA A 178 -4.08 -13.44 11.80
N VAL A 179 -4.31 -12.41 10.97
CA VAL A 179 -5.64 -12.12 10.42
C VAL A 179 -6.14 -13.28 9.55
N ILE A 180 -5.31 -13.75 8.62
CA ILE A 180 -5.66 -14.88 7.75
C ILE A 180 -5.96 -16.13 8.58
N SER A 181 -5.21 -16.38 9.65
CA SER A 181 -5.46 -17.54 10.51
C SER A 181 -6.74 -17.41 11.32
N GLY A 182 -7.10 -16.21 11.76
CA GLY A 182 -8.37 -15.95 12.45
C GLY A 182 -9.58 -16.20 11.53
N PHE A 183 -9.53 -15.71 10.30
CA PHE A 183 -10.60 -15.91 9.32
C PHE A 183 -10.81 -17.39 8.92
N ASN A 184 -9.74 -18.19 8.91
CA ASN A 184 -9.80 -19.60 8.52
C ASN A 184 -9.92 -20.58 9.69
N GLN A 185 -10.01 -20.08 10.94
CA GLN A 185 -10.13 -20.90 12.15
C GLN A 185 -9.17 -22.10 12.16
N PHE A 186 -7.91 -21.88 11.80
CA PHE A 186 -6.96 -22.98 11.71
C PHE A 186 -6.69 -23.60 13.09
N PRO A 187 -6.55 -24.94 13.20
CA PRO A 187 -6.08 -25.57 14.42
C PRO A 187 -4.69 -25.01 14.80
N THR A 188 -4.43 -24.89 16.11
CA THR A 188 -3.26 -24.24 16.71
C THR A 188 -1.88 -24.54 16.06
N PRO A 189 -1.55 -25.75 15.57
CA PRO A 189 -0.27 -25.99 14.90
C PRO A 189 -0.15 -25.36 13.50
N LEU A 190 -1.26 -25.09 12.82
CA LEU A 190 -1.27 -24.45 11.50
C LEU A 190 -1.16 -22.92 11.59
N PHE A 191 -1.68 -22.33 12.68
CA PHE A 191 -1.53 -20.91 13.00
C PHE A 191 -0.05 -20.50 13.07
N LEU A 192 0.79 -21.25 13.79
CA LEU A 192 2.19 -20.88 13.97
C LEU A 192 2.95 -20.91 12.64
N ARG A 193 2.59 -21.82 11.73
CA ARG A 193 3.21 -21.91 10.40
C ARG A 193 2.84 -20.72 9.52
N THR A 194 1.60 -20.26 9.54
CA THR A 194 1.19 -19.09 8.74
C THR A 194 1.83 -17.81 9.27
N VAL A 195 2.00 -17.69 10.59
CA VAL A 195 2.73 -16.56 11.20
C VAL A 195 4.21 -16.63 10.84
N LEU A 196 4.88 -17.78 10.99
CA LEU A 196 6.30 -17.94 10.63
C LEU A 196 6.55 -17.71 9.14
N LEU A 197 5.69 -18.24 8.26
CA LEU A 197 5.77 -17.99 6.83
C LEU A 197 5.53 -16.51 6.51
N GLY A 198 4.57 -15.88 7.18
CA GLY A 198 4.31 -14.44 7.05
C GLY A 198 5.54 -13.61 7.44
N THR A 199 6.14 -13.89 8.59
CA THR A 199 7.31 -13.16 9.08
C THR A 199 8.52 -13.37 8.17
N THR A 200 8.80 -14.60 7.75
CA THR A 200 9.96 -14.89 6.87
C THR A 200 9.78 -14.27 5.48
N PHE A 201 8.58 -14.34 4.90
CA PHE A 201 8.31 -13.74 3.60
C PHE A 201 8.30 -12.21 3.66
N GLY A 202 7.76 -11.62 4.74
CA GLY A 202 7.81 -10.18 4.96
C GLY A 202 9.22 -9.64 5.19
N ALA A 203 10.05 -10.37 5.94
CA ALA A 203 11.47 -10.05 6.11
C ALA A 203 12.23 -10.12 4.77
N LEU A 204 11.95 -11.14 3.96
CA LEU A 204 12.53 -11.30 2.63
C LEU A 204 12.14 -10.14 1.70
N GLU A 205 10.86 -9.75 1.68
CA GLU A 205 10.39 -8.62 0.86
C GLU A 205 11.02 -7.30 1.29
N GLY A 206 11.16 -7.07 2.60
CA GLY A 206 11.89 -5.92 3.14
C GLY A 206 13.35 -5.89 2.70
N CYS A 207 14.05 -7.04 2.76
CA CYS A 207 15.42 -7.17 2.29
C CYS A 207 15.56 -6.88 0.79
N LEU A 208 14.65 -7.40 -0.03
CA LEU A 208 14.66 -7.18 -1.48
C LEU A 208 14.49 -5.70 -1.83
N ARG A 209 13.67 -4.97 -1.07
CA ARG A 209 13.47 -3.53 -1.28
C ARG A 209 14.71 -2.73 -0.96
N ILE A 210 15.41 -3.04 0.14
CA ILE A 210 16.69 -2.42 0.48
C ILE A 210 17.72 -2.65 -0.65
N ALA A 211 17.77 -3.87 -1.19
CA ALA A 211 18.66 -4.19 -2.29
C ALA A 211 18.32 -3.39 -3.57
N GLN A 212 17.03 -3.26 -3.90
CA GLN A 212 16.57 -2.49 -5.06
C GLN A 212 16.85 -0.99 -4.90
N ASP A 213 16.64 -0.44 -3.71
CA ASP A 213 16.85 0.98 -3.42
C ASP A 213 18.32 1.35 -3.54
N LYS A 214 19.20 0.48 -3.02
CA LYS A 214 20.65 0.63 -3.17
C LYS A 214 21.09 0.62 -4.65
N ILE A 215 20.50 -0.23 -5.48
CA ILE A 215 20.79 -0.25 -6.92
C ILE A 215 20.29 1.04 -7.60
N GLY A 216 19.18 1.62 -7.12
CA GLY A 216 18.65 2.89 -7.62
C GLY A 216 19.64 4.04 -7.43
N HIS A 217 20.10 4.25 -6.19
CA HIS A 217 21.05 5.32 -5.88
C HIS A 217 22.37 5.20 -6.65
N LEU A 218 22.90 3.98 -6.80
CA LEU A 218 24.12 3.76 -7.59
C LEU A 218 23.98 4.18 -9.06
N LYS A 219 22.78 4.08 -9.64
CA LYS A 219 22.53 4.57 -11.01
C LYS A 219 22.46 6.09 -11.07
N GLU A 220 21.80 6.71 -10.10
CA GLU A 220 21.72 8.17 -10.01
C GLU A 220 23.09 8.81 -9.81
N ASP A 221 23.93 8.22 -8.97
CA ASP A 221 25.31 8.69 -8.75
C ASP A 221 26.15 8.57 -10.03
N ALA A 222 26.02 7.47 -10.76
CA ALA A 222 26.69 7.28 -12.04
C ALA A 222 26.22 8.28 -13.12
N GLU A 223 24.93 8.63 -13.15
CA GLU A 223 24.40 9.65 -14.06
C GLU A 223 24.86 11.07 -13.69
N ARG A 224 24.95 11.39 -12.38
CA ARG A 224 25.48 12.68 -11.91
C ARG A 224 26.94 12.84 -12.30
N GLN A 225 27.77 11.82 -12.08
CA GLN A 225 29.18 11.82 -12.47
C GLN A 225 29.34 12.05 -13.99
N ARG A 226 28.55 11.36 -14.82
CA ARG A 226 28.58 11.58 -16.29
C ARG A 226 28.24 13.02 -16.68
N LYS A 227 27.21 13.62 -16.08
CA LYS A 227 26.84 15.03 -16.36
C LYS A 227 27.91 16.01 -15.89
N GLU A 228 28.57 15.73 -14.76
CA GLU A 228 29.71 16.52 -14.28
C GLU A 228 30.91 16.40 -15.21
N GLU A 229 31.19 15.21 -15.75
CA GLU A 229 32.25 15.00 -16.74
C GLU A 229 31.97 15.72 -18.06
N GLU A 230 30.73 15.63 -18.58
CA GLU A 230 30.31 16.32 -19.80
C GLU A 230 30.36 17.85 -19.65
N SER A 231 29.90 18.39 -18.51
CA SER A 231 29.97 19.83 -18.24
C SER A 231 31.40 20.32 -18.08
N ARG A 232 32.28 19.56 -17.42
CA ARG A 232 33.72 19.87 -17.34
C ARG A 232 34.39 19.85 -18.72
N ALA A 233 34.05 18.87 -19.57
CA ALA A 233 34.58 18.79 -20.93
C ALA A 233 34.13 19.98 -21.79
N ALA A 234 32.88 20.42 -21.65
CA ALA A 234 32.35 21.60 -22.34
C ALA A 234 33.08 22.89 -21.91
N LEU A 235 33.32 23.07 -20.60
CA LEU A 235 34.06 24.23 -20.08
C LEU A 235 35.52 24.28 -20.57
N ILE A 236 36.19 23.12 -20.68
CA ILE A 236 37.55 23.05 -21.21
C ILE A 236 37.56 23.41 -22.71
N ALA A 237 36.60 22.89 -23.48
CA ALA A 237 36.49 23.21 -24.91
C ALA A 237 36.21 24.70 -25.17
N GLU A 238 35.39 25.34 -24.34
CA GLU A 238 35.12 26.78 -24.41
C GLU A 238 36.37 27.61 -24.03
N ALA A 239 37.12 27.19 -23.01
CA ALA A 239 38.36 27.84 -22.60
C ALA A 239 39.44 27.78 -23.70
N ASP A 240 39.61 26.64 -24.37
CA ASP A 240 40.53 26.49 -25.49
C ASP A 240 40.10 27.34 -26.69
N ALA A 241 38.80 27.39 -27.02
CA ALA A 241 38.28 28.23 -28.11
C ALA A 241 38.49 29.73 -27.87
N SER A 242 38.49 30.19 -26.61
CA SER A 242 38.75 31.59 -26.26
C SER A 242 40.22 32.00 -26.39
N LYS A 243 41.14 31.03 -26.41
CA LYS A 243 42.59 31.26 -26.38
C LYS A 243 43.19 31.45 -27.78
N ASP A 244 42.47 31.01 -28.81
CA ASP A 244 42.84 31.12 -30.22
C ASP A 244 42.27 32.38 -30.92
N GLN A 245 41.45 33.18 -30.22
CA GLN A 245 41.00 34.52 -30.66
C GLN A 245 41.88 35.64 -30.08
#